data_AF-A0A7V2Y8P9-F1
#
_entry.id   AF-A0A7V2Y8P9-F1
#
_cell.length_a   1.000
_cell.length_b   1.000
_cell.length_c   1.000
_cell.angle_alpha   90.00
_cell.angle_beta   90.00
_cell.angle_gamma   90.00
#
_symmetry.space_group_name_H-M   'P 1'
#
loop_
_entity.id
_entity.type
_entity.pdbx_description
1 polymer ?
#
loop_
_entity_poly.entity_id
_entity_poly.type
_entity_poly.pdbx_seq_one_letter_code
_entity_poly.pdbx_strand_id
1 'polypeptide(L)'
;MGGWKEKIEKFFAAEAFAEENLRQEALEMAGLEPVRADLSLESVFAAAAFAEADSPEMAREILGIKEKDSLPDPQDFASVVGLRGVRIWYGVAHLAA
;
A
#
# COMPACT_ATOMS: atom_id res chain seq x y z
N MET A 1 -6.74 19.03 9.29
CA MET A 1 -7.43 18.56 8.06
C MET A 1 -6.76 19.12 6.79
N GLY A 2 -5.43 19.08 6.66
CA GLY A 2 -4.71 19.67 5.50
C GLY A 2 -3.74 18.73 4.78
N GLY A 3 -3.34 17.62 5.40
CA GLY A 3 -2.21 16.82 4.90
C GLY A 3 -2.47 16.02 3.62
N TRP A 4 -3.73 15.82 3.20
CA TRP A 4 -4.01 15.02 2.00
C TRP A 4 -3.95 15.83 0.71
N LYS A 5 -4.45 17.08 0.76
CA LYS A 5 -4.34 18.03 -0.35
C LYS A 5 -2.88 18.35 -0.68
N GLU A 6 -2.10 18.65 0.36
CA GLU A 6 -0.67 18.96 0.21
C GLU A 6 0.13 17.76 -0.33
N LYS A 7 -0.25 16.52 0.02
CA LYS A 7 0.35 15.32 -0.57
C LYS A 7 0.07 15.22 -2.05
N ILE A 8 -1.17 15.42 -2.47
CA ILE A 8 -1.57 15.36 -3.88
C ILE A 8 -0.82 16.43 -4.69
N GLU A 9 -0.72 17.65 -4.17
CA GLU A 9 0.03 18.74 -4.81
C GLU A 9 1.53 18.39 -4.98
N LYS A 10 2.15 17.76 -3.97
CA LYS A 10 3.53 17.28 -4.06
C LYS A 10 3.73 16.17 -5.08
N PHE A 11 2.75 15.28 -5.25
CA PHE A 11 2.80 14.23 -6.28
C PHE A 11 2.75 14.80 -7.69
N PHE A 12 1.83 15.74 -7.96
CA PHE A 12 1.77 16.40 -9.27
C PHE A 12 3.01 17.24 -9.58
N ALA A 13 3.58 17.90 -8.57
CA ALA A 13 4.84 18.60 -8.74
C ALA A 13 5.98 17.60 -9.04
N ALA A 14 6.07 16.50 -8.30
CA ALA A 14 7.07 15.46 -8.55
C ALA A 14 6.99 14.87 -9.98
N GLU A 15 5.79 14.72 -10.54
CA GLU A 15 5.59 14.28 -11.93
C GLU A 15 6.25 15.22 -12.94
N ALA A 16 6.07 16.54 -12.78
CA ALA A 16 6.72 17.54 -13.65
C ALA A 16 8.25 17.49 -13.56
N PHE A 17 8.81 17.28 -12.37
CA PHE A 17 10.27 17.10 -12.19
C PHE A 17 10.76 15.80 -12.84
N ALA A 18 9.95 14.74 -12.83
CA ALA A 18 10.28 13.49 -13.52
C ALA A 18 10.32 13.65 -15.05
N GLU A 19 9.40 14.43 -15.62
CA GLU A 19 9.39 14.76 -17.06
C GLU A 19 10.63 15.56 -17.49
N GLU A 20 11.16 16.42 -16.62
CA GLU A 20 12.41 17.16 -16.86
C GLU A 20 13.70 16.36 -16.56
N ASN A 21 13.58 15.04 -16.37
CA ASN A 21 14.71 14.14 -16.09
C ASN A 21 15.40 14.40 -14.73
N LEU A 22 14.75 15.14 -13.82
CA LEU A 22 15.18 15.41 -12.44
C LEU A 22 14.64 14.34 -11.50
N ARG A 23 15.08 13.10 -11.76
CA ARG A 23 14.56 11.89 -11.13
C ARG A 23 14.73 11.89 -9.60
N GLN A 24 15.84 12.38 -9.10
CA GLN A 24 16.16 12.32 -7.67
C GLN A 24 15.28 13.31 -6.88
N GLU A 25 15.12 14.51 -7.43
CA GLU A 25 14.31 15.60 -6.89
C GLU A 25 12.81 15.25 -6.89
N ALA A 26 12.34 14.59 -7.95
CA ALA A 26 10.97 14.07 -8.04
C ALA A 26 10.68 13.04 -6.92
N LEU A 27 11.60 12.09 -6.69
CA LEU A 27 11.46 11.07 -5.66
C LEU A 27 11.45 11.69 -4.25
N GLU A 28 12.35 12.63 -3.98
CA GLU A 28 12.39 13.36 -2.71
C GLU A 28 11.10 14.15 -2.45
N MET A 29 10.58 14.83 -3.47
CA MET A 29 9.35 15.61 -3.38
C MET A 29 8.12 14.75 -3.10
N ALA A 30 8.05 13.57 -3.72
CA ALA A 30 7.00 12.58 -3.47
C ALA A 30 7.19 11.80 -2.16
N GLY A 31 8.32 11.97 -1.46
CA GLY A 31 8.67 11.18 -0.28
C GLY A 31 8.81 9.69 -0.58
N LEU A 32 9.23 9.36 -1.80
CA LEU A 32 9.41 7.99 -2.27
C LEU A 32 10.89 7.62 -2.25
N GLU A 33 11.19 6.39 -1.85
CA GLU A 33 12.54 5.87 -2.04
C GLU A 33 12.72 5.38 -3.48
N PRO A 34 13.92 5.55 -4.07
CA PRO A 34 14.23 4.95 -5.35
C PRO A 34 13.99 3.44 -5.28
N VAL A 35 13.15 2.92 -6.18
CA VAL A 35 12.88 1.49 -6.29
C VAL A 35 14.22 0.79 -6.51
N ARG A 36 14.53 -0.21 -5.66
CA ARG A 36 15.71 -1.05 -5.81
C ARG A 36 15.67 -1.70 -7.19
N ALA A 37 16.64 -1.30 -8.01
CA ALA A 37 16.76 -1.72 -9.39
C ALA A 37 17.06 -3.22 -9.46
N ASP A 38 16.20 -3.93 -10.19
CA ASP A 38 16.49 -5.05 -11.11
C ASP A 38 15.24 -5.40 -11.97
N LEU A 39 14.29 -4.46 -12.12
CA LEU A 39 13.09 -4.69 -12.91
C LEU A 39 13.37 -4.41 -14.40
N SER A 40 13.23 -5.43 -15.24
CA SER A 40 13.29 -5.26 -16.69
C SER A 40 12.02 -4.54 -17.20
N LEU A 41 12.12 -3.87 -18.34
CA LEU A 41 10.98 -3.19 -18.94
C LEU A 41 9.82 -4.17 -19.25
N GLU A 42 10.17 -5.39 -19.67
CA GLU A 42 9.22 -6.47 -19.92
C GLU A 42 8.48 -6.89 -18.64
N SER A 43 9.18 -6.89 -17.50
CA SER A 43 8.58 -7.20 -16.20
C SER A 43 7.55 -6.14 -15.80
N VAL A 44 7.84 -4.87 -16.08
CA VAL A 44 6.90 -3.76 -15.82
C VAL A 44 5.66 -3.87 -16.70
N PHE A 45 5.83 -4.15 -18.01
CA PHE A 45 4.69 -4.35 -18.91
C PHE A 45 3.86 -5.58 -18.55
N ALA A 46 4.50 -6.68 -18.18
CA ALA A 46 3.80 -7.87 -17.70
C ALA A 46 2.98 -7.58 -16.44
N ALA A 47 3.57 -6.87 -15.47
CA ALA A 47 2.86 -6.48 -14.26
C ALA A 47 1.65 -5.57 -14.55
N ALA A 48 1.79 -4.60 -15.46
CA ALA A 48 0.68 -3.75 -15.88
C ALA A 48 -0.46 -4.57 -16.53
N ALA A 49 -0.13 -5.50 -17.41
CA ALA A 49 -1.11 -6.37 -18.07
C ALA A 49 -1.88 -7.25 -17.07
N PHE A 50 -1.20 -7.83 -16.07
CA PHE A 50 -1.87 -8.59 -15.02
C PHE A 50 -2.76 -7.72 -14.12
N ALA A 51 -2.35 -6.47 -13.84
CA ALA A 51 -3.17 -5.53 -13.09
C ALA A 51 -4.44 -5.13 -13.87
N GLU A 52 -4.34 -4.90 -15.18
CA GLU A 52 -5.49 -4.62 -16.05
C GLU A 52 -6.44 -5.82 -16.19
N ALA A 53 -5.92 -7.04 -16.10
CA ALA A 53 -6.68 -8.28 -16.13
C ALA A 53 -7.30 -8.66 -14.76
N ASP A 54 -7.38 -7.73 -13.80
CA ASP A 54 -7.91 -7.95 -12.45
C ASP A 54 -7.16 -9.06 -11.67
N SER A 55 -5.87 -9.22 -11.94
CA SER A 55 -4.95 -10.14 -11.24
C SER A 55 -3.82 -9.38 -10.53
N PRO A 56 -4.14 -8.52 -9.53
CA PRO A 56 -3.19 -7.64 -8.87
C PRO A 56 -2.09 -8.36 -8.08
N GLU A 57 -2.36 -9.58 -7.60
CA GLU A 57 -1.40 -10.43 -6.91
C GLU A 57 -0.22 -10.80 -7.81
N MET A 58 -0.49 -11.20 -9.06
CA MET A 58 0.53 -11.54 -10.05
C MET A 58 1.38 -10.31 -10.42
N ALA A 59 0.73 -9.15 -10.56
CA ALA A 59 1.42 -7.89 -10.82
C ALA A 59 2.41 -7.54 -9.68
N ARG A 60 1.98 -7.73 -8.41
CA ARG A 60 2.83 -7.47 -7.24
C ARG A 60 3.99 -8.45 -7.15
N GLU A 61 3.76 -9.72 -7.44
CA GLU A 61 4.79 -10.76 -7.47
C GLU A 61 5.88 -10.42 -8.50
N ILE A 62 5.48 -10.06 -9.72
CA ILE A 62 6.41 -9.67 -10.80
C ILE A 62 7.24 -8.44 -10.41
N LEU A 63 6.63 -7.48 -9.71
CA LEU A 63 7.32 -6.27 -9.24
C LEU A 63 8.15 -6.49 -7.97
N GLY A 64 8.18 -7.71 -7.42
CA GLY A 64 8.88 -8.01 -6.17
C GLY A 64 8.33 -7.21 -4.97
N ILE A 65 7.10 -6.71 -5.07
CA ILE A 65 6.44 -5.97 -4.00
C ILE A 65 5.99 -7.00 -2.98
N LYS A 66 6.78 -7.14 -1.90
CA LYS A 66 6.31 -7.85 -0.71
C LYS A 66 5.10 -7.10 -0.18
N GLU A 67 3.99 -7.82 0.03
CA GLU A 67 2.90 -7.27 0.83
C GLU A 67 3.50 -6.76 2.12
N LYS A 68 3.27 -5.48 2.44
CA LYS A 68 3.45 -5.03 3.81
C LYS A 68 2.53 -5.93 4.61
N ASP A 69 3.11 -6.70 5.53
CA ASP A 69 2.35 -7.48 6.50
C ASP A 69 1.19 -6.58 6.96
N SER A 70 -0.01 -7.07 6.69
CA SER A 70 -1.23 -6.39 7.05
C SER A 70 -1.11 -5.99 8.53
N LEU A 71 -1.66 -4.82 8.87
CA LEU A 71 -1.72 -4.28 10.23
C LEU A 71 -1.82 -5.39 11.29
N PRO A 72 -1.11 -5.26 12.43
CA PRO A 72 -0.98 -6.32 13.43
C PRO A 72 -2.33 -6.98 13.68
N ASP A 73 -2.31 -8.31 13.54
CA ASP A 73 -3.47 -9.18 13.64
C ASP A 73 -4.37 -8.72 14.81
N PRO A 74 -5.68 -8.45 14.58
CA PRO A 74 -6.61 -8.17 15.67
C PRO A 74 -6.66 -9.27 16.75
N GLN A 75 -6.00 -10.42 16.52
CA GLN A 75 -5.70 -11.44 17.54
C GLN A 75 -5.10 -10.90 18.85
N ASP A 76 -4.45 -9.74 18.88
CA ASP A 76 -3.88 -9.25 20.14
C ASP A 76 -4.84 -8.37 20.97
N PHE A 77 -6.04 -8.05 20.51
CA PHE A 77 -7.02 -7.37 21.39
C PHE A 77 -7.34 -8.23 22.61
N ALA A 78 -7.59 -9.53 22.41
CA ALA A 78 -7.88 -10.48 23.48
C ALA A 78 -6.70 -10.61 24.45
N SER A 79 -5.46 -10.54 23.97
CA SER A 79 -4.28 -10.50 24.85
C SER A 79 -4.17 -9.18 25.60
N VAL A 80 -4.40 -8.04 24.92
CA VAL A 80 -4.34 -6.69 25.49
C VAL A 80 -5.33 -6.51 26.63
N VAL A 81 -6.52 -7.11 26.52
CA VAL A 81 -7.54 -7.07 27.59
C VAL A 81 -7.45 -8.24 28.58
N GLY A 82 -6.39 -9.08 28.49
CA GLY A 82 -6.12 -10.17 29.44
C GLY A 82 -7.02 -11.40 29.29
N LEU A 83 -7.71 -11.56 28.15
CA LEU A 83 -8.60 -12.68 27.83
C LEU A 83 -7.92 -13.77 26.99
N ARG A 84 -6.59 -13.83 26.99
CA ARG A 84 -5.84 -14.86 26.27
C ARG A 84 -6.23 -16.26 26.75
N GLY A 85 -6.74 -17.09 25.84
CA GLY A 85 -7.19 -18.46 26.13
C GLY A 85 -8.67 -18.58 26.54
N VAL A 86 -9.42 -17.49 26.58
CA VAL A 86 -10.86 -17.50 26.84
C VAL A 86 -11.62 -17.71 25.51
N ARG A 87 -12.61 -18.61 25.50
CA ARG A 87 -13.50 -18.80 24.33
C ARG A 87 -14.44 -17.61 24.22
N ILE A 88 -14.25 -16.76 23.20
CA ILE A 88 -15.10 -15.60 22.94
C ILE A 88 -16.27 -16.03 22.04
N TRP A 89 -17.49 -15.66 22.43
CA TRP A 89 -18.70 -15.83 21.62
C TRP A 89 -19.24 -14.45 21.26
N TYR A 90 -19.46 -14.21 19.98
CA TYR A 90 -20.06 -12.96 19.50
C TYR A 90 -21.56 -13.15 19.32
N GLY A 91 -22.35 -12.20 19.79
CA GLY A 91 -23.79 -12.10 19.53
C GLY A 91 -24.10 -10.76 18.89
N VAL A 92 -24.97 -10.76 17.89
CA VAL A 92 -25.47 -9.53 17.26
C VAL A 92 -26.78 -9.15 17.92
N ALA A 93 -26.83 -7.96 18.52
CA ALA A 93 -28.06 -7.40 19.05
C ALA A 93 -28.69 -6.47 18.02
N HIS A 94 -29.98 -6.64 17.75
CA HIS A 94 -30.75 -5.69 16.96
C HIS A 94 -31.50 -4.74 17.88
N LEU A 95 -31.46 -3.45 17.56
CA LEU A 95 -32.30 -2.47 18.21
C LEU A 95 -33.75 -2.74 17.78
N ALA A 96 -34.62 -3.09 18.74
CA ALA A 96 -36.05 -3.19 18.49
C ALA A 96 -36.57 -1.77 18.19
N ALA A 97 -37.08 -1.57 16.98
CA ALA A 97 -37.80 -0.37 16.57
C ALA A 97 -39.19 -0.32 17.22
#